data_AF-A0A969VXN2-F1
#
_entry.id   AF-A0A969VXN2-F1
#
_cell.length_a   1.000
_cell.length_b   1.000
_cell.length_c   1.000
_cell.angle_alpha   90.00
_cell.angle_beta   90.00
_cell.angle_gamma   90.00
#
_symmetry.space_group_name_H-M   'P 1'
#
loop_
_entity.id
_entity.type
_entity.pdbx_description
1 polymer ?
#
loop_
_entity_poly.entity_id
_entity_poly.type
_entity_poly.pdbx_seq_one_letter_code
_entity_poly.pdbx_strand_id
1 'polypeptide(L)'
;MPLFAPYMTSAVREYFCVAGLDASGRLRAFAEVGGDATSVACVMRPLRQVLADACVTHIVIGHNHPHGNAMPSAADRHVTRRIAALVNLAGVTLDDHLIFASTRITSFAALGLLTR
;
A
#
# COMPACT_ATOMS: atom_id res chain seq x y z
N MET A 1 -10.77 9.63 1.62
CA MET A 1 -9.39 9.41 2.15
C MET A 1 -9.29 9.30 3.69
N PRO A 2 -10.26 8.74 4.46
CA PRO A 2 -10.08 8.52 5.90
C PRO A 2 -9.44 7.17 6.29
N LEU A 3 -9.26 6.22 5.35
CA LEU A 3 -8.91 4.84 5.67
C LEU A 3 -7.48 4.67 6.25
N PHE A 4 -6.50 5.37 5.68
CA PHE A 4 -5.10 5.27 6.12
C PHE A 4 -4.69 6.36 7.12
N ALA A 5 -5.48 7.44 7.22
CA ALA A 5 -5.13 8.61 8.02
C ALA A 5 -4.84 8.30 9.51
N PRO A 6 -5.62 7.47 10.23
CA PRO A 6 -5.36 7.18 11.65
C PRO A 6 -3.99 6.59 11.94
N TYR A 7 -3.39 5.91 10.96
CA TYR A 7 -2.14 5.15 11.12
C TYR A 7 -0.89 5.94 10.70
N MET A 8 -1.07 7.03 9.94
CA MET A 8 0.01 7.63 9.15
C MET A 8 0.39 9.04 9.59
N THR A 9 -0.52 9.80 10.23
CA THR A 9 -0.28 11.22 10.59
C THR A 9 0.47 11.46 11.90
N SER A 10 0.68 10.44 12.75
CA SER A 10 1.34 10.59 14.06
C SER A 10 2.38 9.50 14.38
N ALA A 11 2.70 8.64 13.43
CA ALA A 11 3.57 7.50 13.66
C ALA A 11 5.06 7.90 13.59
N VAL A 12 5.78 7.70 14.71
CA VAL A 12 7.25 7.85 14.81
C VAL A 12 7.98 6.72 14.09
N ARG A 13 7.26 5.63 13.77
CA ARG A 13 7.74 4.44 13.06
C ARG A 13 7.09 4.35 11.69
N GLU A 14 7.74 3.64 10.78
CA GLU A 14 7.14 3.26 9.51
C GLU A 14 6.05 2.21 9.73
N TYR A 15 4.97 2.35 8.98
CA TYR A 15 3.83 1.46 8.90
C TYR A 15 3.55 1.18 7.44
N PHE A 16 3.14 -0.04 7.13
CA PHE A 16 2.66 -0.43 5.82
C PHE A 16 1.24 -0.98 5.96
N CYS A 17 0.32 -0.44 5.17
CA CYS A 17 -1.09 -0.81 5.17
C CYS A 17 -1.51 -1.35 3.79
N VAL A 18 -2.45 -2.30 3.81
CA VAL A 18 -3.08 -2.89 2.63
C VAL A 18 -4.58 -2.82 2.81
N ALA A 19 -5.28 -2.21 1.87
CA ALA A 19 -6.73 -2.20 1.79
C ALA A 19 -7.17 -3.02 0.57
N GLY A 20 -7.93 -4.10 0.80
CA GLY A 20 -8.55 -4.90 -0.25
C GLY A 20 -9.98 -4.46 -0.49
N LEU A 21 -10.32 -4.24 -1.75
CA LEU A 21 -11.63 -3.80 -2.20
C LEU A 21 -12.24 -4.85 -3.14
N ASP A 22 -13.56 -4.97 -3.13
CA ASP A 22 -14.28 -5.70 -4.17
C ASP A 22 -14.43 -4.88 -5.46
N ALA A 23 -15.01 -5.48 -6.50
CA ALA A 23 -15.22 -4.85 -7.80
C ALA A 23 -16.12 -3.60 -7.76
N SER A 24 -16.87 -3.40 -6.67
CA SER A 24 -17.69 -2.20 -6.45
C SER A 24 -16.95 -1.11 -5.65
N GLY A 25 -15.68 -1.33 -5.32
CA GLY A 25 -14.86 -0.43 -4.52
C GLY A 25 -15.17 -0.46 -3.02
N ARG A 26 -15.89 -1.49 -2.53
CA ARG A 26 -16.19 -1.62 -1.10
C ARG A 26 -15.04 -2.29 -0.38
N LEU A 27 -14.69 -1.78 0.80
CA LEU A 27 -13.66 -2.36 1.64
C LEU A 27 -14.08 -3.76 2.12
N ARG A 28 -13.22 -4.73 1.87
CA ARG A 28 -13.40 -6.14 2.25
C ARG A 28 -12.45 -6.56 3.36
N ALA A 29 -11.20 -6.13 3.24
CA ALA A 29 -10.17 -6.44 4.20
C ALA A 29 -9.21 -5.26 4.34
N PHE A 30 -8.67 -5.11 5.54
CA PHE A 30 -7.64 -4.15 5.85
C PHE A 30 -6.61 -4.82 6.76
N ALA A 31 -5.33 -4.69 6.43
CA ALA A 31 -4.25 -5.23 7.22
C ALA A 31 -3.08 -4.26 7.27
N GLU A 32 -2.36 -4.28 8.38
CA GLU A 32 -1.22 -3.41 8.60
C GLU A 32 -0.06 -4.15 9.27
N VAL A 33 1.12 -3.57 9.12
CA VAL A 33 2.33 -4.01 9.80
C VAL A 33 3.15 -2.78 10.17
N GLY A 34 3.57 -2.69 11.43
CA GLY A 34 4.53 -1.68 11.88
C GLY A 34 5.96 -2.22 11.77
N GLY A 35 6.91 -1.36 11.40
CA GLY A 35 8.32 -1.71 11.17
C GLY A 35 8.79 -1.25 9.79
N ASP A 36 10.02 -1.63 9.41
CA ASP A 36 10.63 -1.28 8.11
C ASP A 36 9.70 -1.62 6.95
N ALA A 37 9.03 -0.60 6.42
CA ALA A 37 7.95 -0.72 5.43
C ALA A 37 8.49 -0.98 4.01
N THR A 38 9.82 -0.98 3.86
CA THR A 38 10.51 -1.10 2.58
C THR A 38 10.98 -2.52 2.27
N SER A 39 10.84 -3.47 3.21
CA SER A 39 11.19 -4.87 2.97
C SER A 39 10.01 -5.68 2.43
N VAL A 40 10.25 -6.45 1.38
CA VAL A 40 9.22 -7.34 0.78
C VAL A 40 8.66 -8.32 1.81
N ALA A 41 9.47 -8.84 2.71
CA ALA A 41 9.04 -9.78 3.75
C ALA A 41 8.00 -9.15 4.71
N CYS A 42 8.17 -7.87 5.06
CA CYS A 42 7.24 -7.14 5.91
C CYS A 42 5.89 -6.96 5.22
N VAL A 43 5.90 -6.62 3.93
CA VAL A 43 4.69 -6.37 3.12
C VAL A 43 3.88 -7.64 2.82
N MET A 44 4.53 -8.79 2.71
CA MET A 44 3.82 -10.03 2.34
C MET A 44 2.81 -10.50 3.40
N ARG A 45 3.02 -10.18 4.68
CA ARG A 45 2.10 -10.57 5.75
C ARG A 45 0.73 -9.89 5.63
N PRO A 46 0.60 -8.55 5.61
CA PRO A 46 -0.69 -7.89 5.43
C PRO A 46 -1.28 -8.19 4.04
N LEU A 47 -0.45 -8.32 3.00
CA LEU A 47 -0.93 -8.66 1.67
C LEU A 47 -1.63 -10.03 1.62
N ARG A 48 -1.05 -11.06 2.25
CA ARG A 48 -1.67 -12.40 2.34
C ARG A 48 -2.98 -12.39 3.12
N GLN A 49 -3.07 -11.60 4.20
CA GLN A 49 -4.29 -11.48 4.99
C GLN A 49 -5.43 -10.89 4.15
N VAL A 50 -5.13 -9.85 3.36
CA VAL A 50 -6.11 -9.22 2.47
C VAL A 50 -6.51 -10.15 1.32
N LEU A 51 -5.54 -10.79 0.67
CA LEU A 51 -5.78 -11.71 -0.45
C LEU A 51 -6.48 -13.02 -0.07
N ALA A 52 -6.67 -13.30 1.23
CA ALA A 52 -7.40 -14.47 1.69
C ALA A 52 -8.92 -14.35 1.43
N ASP A 53 -9.46 -13.14 1.28
CA ASP A 53 -10.84 -12.93 0.84
C ASP A 53 -10.91 -12.96 -0.69
N ALA A 54 -11.51 -14.03 -1.23
CA ALA A 54 -11.66 -14.24 -2.67
C ALA A 54 -12.53 -13.17 -3.38
N CYS A 55 -13.25 -12.33 -2.63
CA CYS A 55 -14.00 -11.21 -3.21
C CYS A 55 -13.14 -9.96 -3.44
N VAL A 56 -11.88 -9.94 -2.98
CA VAL A 56 -10.96 -8.84 -3.24
C VAL A 56 -10.51 -8.90 -4.69
N THR A 57 -10.78 -7.85 -5.45
CA THR A 57 -10.36 -7.70 -6.85
C THR A 57 -9.47 -6.48 -7.07
N HIS A 58 -9.43 -5.57 -6.10
CA HIS A 58 -8.57 -4.38 -6.12
C HIS A 58 -7.85 -4.21 -4.78
N ILE A 59 -6.66 -3.63 -4.81
CA ILE A 59 -5.88 -3.31 -3.62
C ILE A 59 -5.33 -1.89 -3.74
N VAL A 60 -5.36 -1.17 -2.62
CA VAL A 60 -4.56 0.05 -2.41
C VAL A 60 -3.60 -0.22 -1.26
N ILE A 61 -2.33 0.14 -1.46
CA ILE A 61 -1.31 0.05 -0.41
C ILE A 61 -0.87 1.45 0.04
N GLY A 62 -0.30 1.55 1.22
CA GLY A 62 0.36 2.78 1.63
C GLY A 62 1.31 2.63 2.79
N HIS A 63 2.29 3.53 2.86
CA HIS A 63 3.21 3.64 3.99
C HIS A 63 3.53 5.08 4.32
N ASN A 64 4.03 5.33 5.52
CA ASN A 64 4.50 6.64 5.92
C ASN A 64 6.03 6.75 5.84
N HIS A 65 6.52 7.94 5.52
CA HIS A 65 7.89 8.37 5.73
C HIS A 65 7.92 9.33 6.93
N PRO A 66 8.29 8.86 8.14
CA PRO A 66 8.37 9.70 9.35
C PRO A 66 9.32 10.89 9.18
N HIS A 67 10.32 10.77 8.31
CA HIS A 67 11.30 11.81 8.02
C HIS A 67 10.79 12.94 7.10
N GLY A 68 9.54 12.86 6.63
CA GLY A 68 8.86 13.99 5.98
C GLY A 68 9.06 14.12 4.46
N ASN A 69 9.87 13.28 3.83
CA ASN A 69 9.98 13.27 2.36
C ASN A 69 8.90 12.38 1.76
N ALA A 70 7.90 12.93 1.05
CA ALA A 70 6.85 12.14 0.41
C ALA A 70 7.28 11.51 -0.94
N MET A 71 8.52 11.72 -1.40
CA MET A 71 8.97 11.16 -2.67
C MET A 71 9.30 9.67 -2.54
N PRO A 72 8.85 8.84 -3.49
CA PRO A 72 9.18 7.42 -3.50
C PRO A 72 10.68 7.20 -3.62
N SER A 73 11.22 6.34 -2.76
CA SER A 73 12.58 5.84 -2.82
C SER A 73 12.74 4.78 -3.93
N ALA A 74 13.98 4.35 -4.18
CA ALA A 74 14.23 3.23 -5.08
C ALA A 74 13.67 1.90 -4.53
N ALA A 75 13.70 1.72 -3.21
CA ALA A 75 13.14 0.56 -2.53
C ALA A 75 11.61 0.52 -2.70
N ASP A 76 10.93 1.65 -2.50
CA ASP A 76 9.47 1.75 -2.69
C ASP A 76 9.08 1.35 -4.10
N ARG A 77 9.78 1.89 -5.12
CA ARG A 77 9.54 1.52 -6.52
C ARG A 77 9.75 0.04 -6.78
N HIS A 78 10.80 -0.56 -6.20
CA HIS A 78 11.07 -1.99 -6.36
C HIS A 78 9.98 -2.85 -5.72
N VAL A 79 9.60 -2.54 -4.47
CA VAL A 79 8.55 -3.24 -3.73
C VAL A 79 7.21 -3.12 -4.45
N THR A 80 6.83 -1.91 -4.88
CA THR A 80 5.57 -1.65 -5.59
C THR A 80 5.45 -2.50 -6.85
N ARG A 81 6.51 -2.55 -7.68
CA ARG A 81 6.51 -3.37 -8.90
C ARG A 81 6.36 -4.86 -8.60
N ARG A 82 7.01 -5.35 -7.53
CA ARG A 82 6.89 -6.76 -7.12
C ARG A 82 5.49 -7.09 -6.61
N ILE A 83 4.88 -6.21 -5.83
CA ILE A 83 3.51 -6.38 -5.36
C ILE A 83 2.56 -6.37 -6.54
N ALA A 84 2.65 -5.38 -7.43
CA ALA A 84 1.81 -5.28 -8.63
C ALA A 84 1.87 -6.57 -9.46
N ALA A 85 3.07 -7.09 -9.73
CA ALA A 85 3.23 -8.35 -10.45
C ALA A 85 2.60 -9.54 -9.70
N LEU A 86 2.78 -9.61 -8.38
CA LEU A 86 2.27 -10.71 -7.57
C LEU A 86 0.73 -10.71 -7.49
N VAL A 87 0.12 -9.55 -7.25
CA VAL A 87 -1.34 -9.45 -7.13
C VAL A 87 -2.03 -9.66 -8.48
N ASN A 88 -1.38 -9.25 -9.58
CA ASN A 88 -1.89 -9.49 -10.92
C ASN A 88 -1.96 -10.99 -11.26
N LEU A 89 -0.99 -11.79 -10.79
CA LEU A 89 -1.06 -13.26 -10.92
C LEU A 89 -2.26 -13.88 -10.18
N ALA A 90 -2.77 -13.20 -9.15
CA ALA A 90 -3.96 -13.60 -8.41
C ALA A 90 -5.27 -13.01 -9.00
N GLY A 91 -5.21 -12.32 -10.14
CA GLY A 91 -6.36 -11.64 -10.73
C GLY A 91 -6.79 -10.38 -9.99
N VAL A 92 -5.90 -9.79 -9.19
CA VAL A 92 -6.17 -8.61 -8.36
C VAL A 92 -5.36 -7.42 -8.87
N THR A 93 -5.98 -6.24 -8.95
CA THR A 93 -5.33 -5.02 -9.44
C THR A 93 -4.75 -4.21 -8.29
N LEU A 94 -3.51 -3.73 -8.41
CA LEU A 94 -2.98 -2.70 -7.52
C LEU A 94 -3.37 -1.32 -8.08
N ASP A 95 -4.37 -0.69 -7.46
CA ASP A 95 -4.93 0.58 -7.95
C ASP A 95 -4.03 1.77 -7.61
N ASP A 96 -3.43 1.76 -6.41
CA ASP A 96 -2.51 2.81 -5.99
C ASP A 96 -1.53 2.36 -4.90
N HIS A 97 -0.45 3.11 -4.78
CA HIS A 97 0.45 3.11 -3.64
C HIS A 97 0.59 4.54 -3.12
N LEU A 98 0.14 4.77 -1.88
CA LEU A 98 0.15 6.07 -1.22
C LEU A 98 1.30 6.19 -0.22
N ILE A 99 2.16 7.19 -0.41
CA ILE A 99 3.19 7.56 0.57
C ILE A 99 2.71 8.76 1.38
N PHE A 100 2.64 8.60 2.70
CA PHE A 100 2.27 9.65 3.63
C PHE A 100 3.52 10.27 4.26
N ALA A 101 3.68 11.59 4.18
CA ALA A 101 4.77 12.28 4.86
C ALA A 101 4.28 13.59 5.47
N SER A 102 4.03 13.56 6.78
CA SER A 102 3.47 14.69 7.54
C SER A 102 2.19 15.23 6.86
N THR A 103 2.25 16.40 6.23
CA THR A 103 1.11 17.05 5.55
C THR A 103 0.98 16.71 4.06
N ARG A 104 1.86 15.87 3.52
CA ARG A 104 1.89 15.52 2.10
C ARG A 104 1.55 14.05 1.88
N ILE A 105 0.86 13.79 0.77
CA ILE A 105 0.57 12.46 0.29
C ILE A 105 1.00 12.39 -1.17
N THR A 106 1.74 11.35 -1.52
CA THR A 106 2.16 11.06 -2.90
C THR A 106 1.47 9.79 -3.37
N SER A 107 0.86 9.84 -4.54
CA SER A 107 0.24 8.68 -5.20
C SER A 107 1.15 8.19 -6.33
N PHE A 108 1.48 6.90 -6.34
CA PHE A 108 2.21 6.30 -7.45
C PHE A 108 1.40 6.34 -8.74
N ALA A 109 0.09 6.13 -8.67
CA ALA A 109 -0.79 6.21 -9.83
C ALA A 109 -0.76 7.63 -10.45
N ALA A 110 -0.87 8.67 -9.61
CA ALA A 110 -0.83 10.07 -10.05
C ALA A 110 0.52 10.47 -10.64
N LEU A 111 1.62 9.86 -10.16
CA LEU A 111 2.96 10.06 -10.71
C LEU A 111 3.26 9.21 -11.96
N GLY A 112 2.32 8.37 -12.41
CA GLY A 112 2.55 7.46 -13.54
C GLY A 112 3.57 6.35 -13.26
N LEU A 113 3.77 5.99 -11.99
CA LEU A 113 4.77 5.01 -11.56
C LEU A 113 4.22 3.58 -11.47
N LEU A 114 2.92 3.39 -11.70
CA LEU A 114 2.29 2.08 -11.81
C LEU A 114 2.17 1.68 -13.28
N THR A 115 2.75 0.53 -13.62
CA THR A 115 2.41 -0.19 -14.85
C THR A 115 1.12 -0.95 -14.60
N ARG A 116 0.06 -0.56 -15.31
CA ARG A 116 -1.21 -1.29 -15.37
C ARG A 116 -1.11 -2.48 -16.32
#